data_AF-A0A8J2PSP6-F1
#
_entry.id   AF-A0A8J2PSP6-F1
#
_cell.length_a   1.000
_cell.length_b   1.000
_cell.length_c   1.000
_cell.angle_alpha   90.00
_cell.angle_beta   90.00
_cell.angle_gamma   90.00
#
_symmetry.space_group_name_H-M   'P 1'
#
loop_
_entity.id
_entity.type
_entity.pdbx_description
1 polymer ?
#
loop_
_entity_poly.entity_id
_entity_poly.type
_entity_poly.pdbx_seq_one_letter_code
_entity_poly.pdbx_strand_id
1 'polypeptide(L)'
;YDLRRAFARYCVRNGVNRLKRYGCGKVFGRPDAFVSMHPVERVEFAIDAIGPVSSSHMLTADILCITVEAVHQLDCISSCKWEIRLGHRDLIIATSLYLGFGDSNTQNKILNILYAIATSNKTLSHEQKIERLRVGTEMSFNQANSLLNVLEGDDRTLEALTARVECLVNCRDDRVRKHAERALSDITHLAVLLECFVDDMTEHILFDGTFCYRPHTYCSGLMFQLRVLFHHRQTTQPVIIGAGGRYDTLLEDERHAQDLIPPSPLCAVGCSLSLDILAQFCCTNKPSRFCGQALVCSISDQLLKTTANLVKRMWSRGIQADILHDPVAPVRMTELDEHCSETNIEILLVVYGEDEVLARVDGVDLGKLTFDEMLNKFETYQNGVSFMEAFQRITNTSSPVRHSISTLPVAATLANLNVKYALSEKPAAHIRKRNEAQIRACLQKVVIALAPQTVVEVIVTEIPVDAIRLLAALIDRSFTVDELSTAFATAIKQLNKFKRDFKRIEEVIEPFFQSRNTSPIVLYSKQDCNGYYKLLL
;
A
#
# COMPACT_ATOMS: atom_id res chain seq x y z
N TYR A 1 -16.73 5.56 -15.50
CA TYR A 1 -16.35 6.27 -14.27
C TYR A 1 -16.76 5.50 -13.00
N ASP A 2 -17.78 4.63 -13.03
CA ASP A 2 -18.16 3.79 -11.87
C ASP A 2 -18.77 2.45 -12.30
N LEU A 3 -19.10 1.60 -11.32
CA LEU A 3 -19.76 0.31 -11.50
C LEU A 3 -21.30 0.37 -11.39
N ARG A 4 -21.88 1.55 -11.16
CA ARG A 4 -23.31 1.75 -10.84
C ARG A 4 -24.15 1.93 -12.08
N ARG A 5 -23.63 2.61 -13.10
CA ARG A 5 -24.39 2.82 -14.35
C ARG A 5 -24.78 1.51 -15.03
N ALA A 6 -23.84 0.55 -15.07
CA ALA A 6 -24.12 -0.79 -15.59
C ALA A 6 -25.15 -1.56 -14.74
N PHE A 7 -25.12 -1.36 -13.42
CA PHE A 7 -26.07 -1.97 -12.51
C PHE A 7 -27.47 -1.39 -12.60
N ALA A 8 -27.60 -0.06 -12.61
CA ALA A 8 -28.86 0.63 -12.82
C ALA A 8 -29.54 0.13 -14.11
N ARG A 9 -28.77 0.08 -15.21
CA ARG A 9 -29.22 -0.48 -16.48
C ARG A 9 -29.67 -1.94 -16.38
N TYR A 10 -28.90 -2.78 -15.67
CA TYR A 10 -29.28 -4.17 -15.45
C TYR A 10 -30.62 -4.28 -14.70
N CYS A 11 -30.78 -3.51 -13.62
CA CYS A 11 -32.01 -3.53 -12.82
C CYS A 11 -33.22 -3.10 -13.64
N VAL A 12 -33.08 -1.99 -14.38
CA VAL A 12 -34.16 -1.42 -15.21
C VAL A 12 -34.59 -2.39 -16.31
N ARG A 13 -33.64 -2.93 -17.09
CA ARG A 13 -33.93 -3.81 -18.23
C ARG A 13 -34.51 -5.18 -17.83
N ASN A 14 -34.18 -5.65 -16.64
CA ASN A 14 -34.65 -6.95 -16.13
C ASN A 14 -35.83 -6.82 -15.16
N GLY A 15 -36.37 -5.61 -14.95
CA GLY A 15 -37.48 -5.39 -14.01
C GLY A 15 -37.15 -5.73 -12.55
N VAL A 16 -35.88 -5.56 -12.15
CA VAL A 16 -35.42 -5.83 -10.79
C VAL A 16 -35.87 -4.71 -9.87
N ASN A 17 -36.80 -5.04 -8.97
CA ASN A 17 -37.38 -4.07 -8.04
C ASN A 17 -36.79 -4.17 -6.63
N ARG A 18 -36.07 -5.25 -6.31
CA ARG A 18 -35.37 -5.50 -5.04
C ARG A 18 -34.14 -6.36 -5.28
N LEU A 19 -32.97 -5.86 -4.90
CA LEU A 19 -31.71 -6.59 -5.00
C LEU A 19 -30.66 -5.90 -4.13
N LYS A 20 -29.88 -6.68 -3.38
CA LYS A 20 -28.63 -6.23 -2.76
C LYS A 20 -27.50 -6.99 -3.43
N ARG A 21 -26.50 -6.28 -3.93
CA ARG A 21 -25.35 -6.84 -4.65
C ARG A 21 -24.04 -6.27 -4.14
N TYR A 22 -22.97 -6.97 -4.47
CA TYR A 22 -21.61 -6.43 -4.46
C TYR A 22 -20.95 -6.71 -5.82
N GLY A 23 -19.88 -6.00 -6.13
CA GLY A 23 -19.09 -6.22 -7.33
C GLY A 23 -17.72 -5.57 -7.24
N CYS A 24 -16.69 -6.27 -7.71
CA CYS A 24 -15.34 -5.73 -7.85
C CYS A 24 -15.07 -5.46 -9.33
N GLY A 25 -14.48 -4.32 -9.65
CA GLY A 25 -14.17 -3.98 -11.03
C GLY A 25 -13.25 -2.79 -11.18
N LYS A 26 -12.62 -2.73 -12.35
CA LYS A 26 -11.80 -1.59 -12.76
C LYS A 26 -12.69 -0.42 -13.17
N VAL A 27 -12.34 0.77 -12.70
CA VAL A 27 -12.94 2.03 -13.11
C VAL A 27 -11.88 2.96 -13.67
N PHE A 28 -12.25 3.72 -14.69
CA PHE A 28 -11.36 4.65 -15.36
C PHE A 28 -11.84 6.08 -15.10
N GLY A 29 -10.97 6.90 -14.53
CA GLY A 29 -11.20 8.29 -14.18
C GLY A 29 -10.25 9.25 -14.90
N ARG A 30 -10.55 10.54 -14.85
CA ARG A 30 -9.57 11.55 -15.29
C ARG A 30 -8.46 11.69 -14.23
N PRO A 31 -7.20 11.89 -14.64
CA PRO A 31 -6.12 12.18 -13.70
C PRO A 31 -6.35 13.52 -13.00
N ASP A 32 -5.98 13.59 -11.72
CA ASP A 32 -6.05 14.80 -10.90
C ASP A 32 -4.94 15.83 -11.28
N ALA A 33 -3.92 15.39 -12.02
CA ALA A 33 -2.82 16.22 -12.49
C ALA A 33 -2.96 16.57 -13.98
N PHE A 34 -2.73 17.85 -14.31
CA PHE A 34 -2.75 18.40 -15.68
C PHE A 34 -1.74 17.77 -16.66
N VAL A 35 -0.86 16.87 -16.21
CA VAL A 35 0.30 16.38 -16.98
C VAL A 35 0.03 15.04 -17.69
N SER A 36 -0.94 14.23 -17.24
CA SER A 36 -1.23 12.94 -17.86
C SER A 36 -2.49 13.02 -18.72
N MET A 37 -2.39 12.60 -19.99
CA MET A 37 -3.54 12.43 -20.89
C MET A 37 -4.21 11.05 -20.73
N HIS A 38 -3.59 10.12 -19.98
CA HIS A 38 -4.11 8.77 -19.82
C HIS A 38 -5.12 8.69 -18.66
N PRO A 39 -6.26 8.00 -18.83
CA PRO A 39 -7.19 7.72 -17.74
C PRO A 39 -6.49 6.99 -16.59
N VAL A 40 -6.82 7.38 -15.37
CA VAL A 40 -6.36 6.66 -14.18
C VAL A 40 -7.26 5.46 -13.99
N GLU A 41 -6.66 4.27 -14.05
CA GLU A 41 -7.30 3.02 -13.64
C GLU A 41 -7.30 2.94 -12.11
N ARG A 42 -8.45 2.60 -11.53
CA ARG A 42 -8.61 2.29 -10.11
C ARG A 42 -9.44 1.02 -9.96
N VAL A 43 -9.25 0.27 -8.90
CA VAL A 43 -10.08 -0.88 -8.58
C VAL A 43 -11.06 -0.49 -7.46
N GLU A 44 -12.35 -0.60 -7.74
CA GLU A 44 -13.43 -0.32 -6.80
C GLU A 44 -14.15 -1.62 -6.41
N PHE A 45 -14.45 -1.75 -5.11
CA PHE A 45 -15.41 -2.71 -4.58
C PHE A 45 -16.72 -1.99 -4.29
N ALA A 46 -17.72 -2.19 -5.14
CA ALA A 46 -19.03 -1.57 -5.04
C ALA A 46 -20.03 -2.46 -4.29
N ILE A 47 -20.81 -1.85 -3.42
CA ILE A 47 -21.95 -2.47 -2.73
C ILE A 47 -23.17 -1.60 -3.05
N ASP A 48 -24.25 -2.23 -3.49
CA ASP A 48 -25.45 -1.53 -3.94
C ASP A 48 -26.71 -2.27 -3.52
N ALA A 49 -27.74 -1.51 -3.18
CA ALA A 49 -29.07 -2.02 -2.90
C ALA A 49 -30.13 -1.20 -3.64
N ILE A 50 -31.13 -1.89 -4.18
CA ILE A 50 -32.32 -1.31 -4.81
C ILE A 50 -33.57 -1.82 -4.10
N GLY A 51 -34.56 -0.96 -3.94
CA GLY A 51 -35.86 -1.30 -3.35
C GLY A 51 -36.91 -0.23 -3.62
N PRO A 52 -38.12 -0.35 -3.05
CA PRO A 52 -39.12 0.70 -3.11
C PRO A 52 -38.63 1.98 -2.43
N VAL A 53 -39.04 3.14 -2.95
CA VAL A 53 -38.67 4.45 -2.42
C VAL A 53 -39.00 4.61 -0.92
N SER A 54 -40.06 3.96 -0.44
CA SER A 54 -40.47 3.93 0.97
C SER A 54 -39.46 3.25 1.90
N SER A 55 -38.49 2.52 1.35
CA SER A 55 -37.42 1.86 2.09
C SER A 55 -36.09 2.62 2.02
N SER A 56 -36.05 3.84 1.48
CA SER A 56 -34.79 4.57 1.25
C SER A 56 -33.92 4.73 2.48
N HIS A 57 -34.51 5.07 3.64
CA HIS A 57 -33.75 5.27 4.87
C HIS A 57 -33.15 3.96 5.37
N MET A 58 -33.93 2.88 5.35
CA MET A 58 -33.48 1.54 5.74
C MET A 58 -32.37 1.01 4.82
N LEU A 59 -32.50 1.18 3.50
CA LEU A 59 -31.44 0.81 2.55
C LEU A 59 -30.17 1.63 2.76
N THR A 60 -30.30 2.92 3.10
CA THR A 60 -29.14 3.76 3.38
C THR A 60 -28.45 3.34 4.68
N ALA A 61 -29.22 3.05 5.73
CA ALA A 61 -28.70 2.52 6.98
C ALA A 61 -27.97 1.18 6.78
N ASP A 62 -28.55 0.23 6.03
CA ASP A 62 -27.94 -1.07 5.72
C ASP A 62 -26.58 -0.92 5.02
N ILE A 63 -26.47 -0.06 4.00
CA ILE A 63 -25.21 0.20 3.30
C ILE A 63 -24.17 0.85 4.21
N LEU A 64 -24.57 1.77 5.09
CA LEU A 64 -23.67 2.38 6.07
C LEU A 64 -23.18 1.36 7.10
N CYS A 65 -24.06 0.48 7.59
CA CYS A 65 -23.69 -0.60 8.50
C CYS A 65 -22.66 -1.54 7.87
N ILE A 66 -22.85 -1.92 6.59
CA ILE A 66 -21.85 -2.72 5.85
C ILE A 66 -20.52 -1.96 5.73
N THR A 67 -20.57 -0.65 5.53
CA THR A 67 -19.36 0.19 5.43
C THR A 67 -18.60 0.24 6.76
N VAL A 68 -19.32 0.36 7.89
CA VAL A 68 -18.73 0.35 9.25
C VAL A 68 -18.20 -1.05 9.60
N GLU A 69 -18.94 -2.10 9.28
CA GLU A 69 -18.49 -3.48 9.49
C GLU A 69 -17.21 -3.77 8.70
N ALA A 70 -17.11 -3.28 7.46
CA ALA A 70 -15.88 -3.39 6.67
C ALA A 70 -14.70 -2.68 7.35
N VAL A 71 -14.92 -1.56 8.05
CA VAL A 71 -13.87 -0.88 8.82
C VAL A 71 -13.42 -1.74 10.00
N HIS A 72 -14.36 -2.32 10.76
CA HIS A 72 -14.03 -3.14 11.93
C HIS A 72 -13.29 -4.43 11.56
N GLN A 73 -13.67 -5.08 10.45
CA GLN A 73 -13.05 -6.33 9.99
C GLN A 73 -11.67 -6.13 9.33
N LEU A 74 -11.33 -4.91 8.92
CA LEU A 74 -10.06 -4.61 8.28
C LEU A 74 -9.10 -3.99 9.30
N ASP A 75 -8.21 -4.82 9.88
CA ASP A 75 -7.15 -4.42 10.84
C ASP A 75 -6.38 -3.16 10.41
N CYS A 76 -6.16 -3.02 9.11
CA CYS A 76 -5.40 -1.91 8.54
C CYS A 76 -6.14 -0.56 8.63
N ILE A 77 -7.45 -0.59 8.87
CA ILE A 77 -8.31 0.58 9.06
C ILE A 77 -8.74 0.71 10.52
N SER A 78 -9.18 -0.39 11.17
CA SER A 78 -9.72 -0.38 12.53
C SER A 78 -8.72 0.13 13.57
N SER A 79 -7.42 -0.03 13.31
CA SER A 79 -6.32 0.50 14.13
C SER A 79 -6.11 2.02 13.98
N CYS A 80 -6.73 2.66 13.00
CA CYS A 80 -6.60 4.08 12.71
C CYS A 80 -7.87 4.84 13.09
N LYS A 81 -7.76 6.15 13.37
CA LYS A 81 -8.94 6.99 13.55
C LYS A 81 -9.67 7.14 12.21
N TRP A 82 -10.96 6.82 12.17
CA TRP A 82 -11.80 6.91 10.99
C TRP A 82 -13.07 7.73 11.27
N GLU A 83 -13.62 8.31 10.21
CA GLU A 83 -14.82 9.15 10.25
C GLU A 83 -15.69 8.90 9.00
N ILE A 84 -17.00 8.99 9.16
CA ILE A 84 -17.98 9.02 8.07
C ILE A 84 -18.54 10.42 7.98
N ARG A 85 -18.22 11.13 6.90
CA ARG A 85 -18.83 12.42 6.60
C ARG A 85 -20.16 12.19 5.88
N LEU A 86 -21.23 12.82 6.35
CA LEU A 86 -22.58 12.70 5.80
C LEU A 86 -23.10 14.06 5.36
N GLY A 87 -23.69 14.11 4.17
CA GLY A 87 -24.32 15.31 3.63
C GLY A 87 -25.57 14.99 2.83
N HIS A 88 -26.30 16.03 2.42
CA HIS A 88 -27.53 15.90 1.65
C HIS A 88 -27.59 16.97 0.56
N ARG A 89 -27.78 16.54 -0.70
CA ARG A 89 -27.80 17.43 -1.86
C ARG A 89 -28.80 18.57 -1.71
N ASP A 90 -29.99 18.28 -1.20
CA ASP A 90 -31.05 19.28 -1.08
C ASP A 90 -30.73 20.41 -0.09
N LEU A 91 -29.80 20.24 0.86
CA LEU A 91 -29.31 21.37 1.66
C LEU A 91 -28.52 22.36 0.79
N ILE A 92 -27.65 21.84 -0.09
CA ILE A 92 -26.88 22.66 -1.02
C ILE A 92 -27.82 23.40 -1.99
N ILE A 93 -28.86 22.71 -2.49
CA ILE A 93 -29.86 23.32 -3.38
C ILE A 93 -30.71 24.37 -2.65
N ALA A 94 -31.17 24.08 -1.43
CA ALA A 94 -31.92 25.03 -0.62
C ALA A 94 -31.11 26.31 -0.36
N THR A 95 -29.85 26.18 0.04
CA THR A 95 -28.96 27.33 0.28
C THR A 95 -28.65 28.09 -1.01
N SER A 96 -28.46 27.39 -2.13
CA SER A 96 -28.30 28.02 -3.45
C SER A 96 -29.51 28.89 -3.79
N LEU A 97 -30.72 28.35 -3.67
CA LEU A 97 -31.98 29.06 -3.91
C LEU A 97 -32.14 30.26 -2.97
N TYR A 98 -31.85 30.06 -1.68
CA TYR A 98 -31.92 31.10 -0.65
C TYR A 98 -31.03 32.31 -0.96
N LEU A 99 -29.88 32.08 -1.60
CA LEU A 99 -28.94 33.12 -2.01
C LEU A 99 -29.23 33.73 -3.41
N GLY A 100 -30.32 33.31 -4.05
CA GLY A 100 -30.76 33.81 -5.36
C GLY A 100 -30.31 33.00 -6.56
N PHE A 101 -29.66 31.85 -6.38
CA PHE A 101 -29.15 31.00 -7.45
C PHE A 101 -30.12 29.85 -7.76
N GLY A 102 -31.14 30.17 -8.56
CA GLY A 102 -32.21 29.24 -8.93
C GLY A 102 -32.02 28.50 -10.26
N ASP A 103 -31.04 28.86 -11.07
CA ASP A 103 -30.79 28.19 -12.35
C ASP A 103 -30.00 26.89 -12.15
N SER A 104 -30.38 25.85 -12.91
CA SER A 104 -29.77 24.52 -12.80
C SER A 104 -28.27 24.51 -13.12
N ASN A 105 -27.82 25.39 -14.03
CA ASN A 105 -26.42 25.48 -14.41
C ASN A 105 -25.55 25.96 -13.25
N THR A 106 -25.93 27.05 -12.58
CA THR A 106 -25.21 27.56 -11.41
C THR A 106 -25.26 26.58 -10.24
N GLN A 107 -26.40 25.94 -9.99
CA GLN A 107 -26.51 24.90 -8.97
C GLN A 107 -25.54 23.73 -9.25
N ASN A 108 -25.45 23.29 -10.50
CA ASN A 108 -24.49 22.24 -10.89
C ASN A 108 -23.04 22.71 -10.75
N LYS A 109 -22.72 23.98 -11.05
CA LYS A 109 -21.38 24.55 -10.77
C LYS A 109 -21.06 24.50 -9.28
N ILE A 110 -21.97 24.95 -8.42
CA ILE A 110 -21.81 24.90 -6.94
C ILE A 110 -21.55 23.46 -6.48
N LEU A 111 -22.39 22.51 -6.89
CA LEU A 111 -22.25 21.09 -6.54
C LEU A 111 -20.90 20.52 -6.99
N ASN A 112 -20.44 20.84 -8.20
CA ASN A 112 -19.15 20.36 -8.73
C ASN A 112 -17.95 20.98 -7.98
N ILE A 113 -18.04 22.25 -7.57
CA ILE A 113 -17.00 22.91 -6.77
C ILE A 113 -16.91 22.26 -5.38
N LEU A 114 -18.06 22.04 -4.72
CA LEU A 114 -18.12 21.36 -3.43
C LEU A 114 -17.62 19.92 -3.53
N TYR A 115 -17.90 19.23 -4.62
CA TYR A 115 -17.33 17.90 -4.90
C TYR A 115 -15.80 17.95 -5.00
N ALA A 116 -15.25 18.89 -5.77
CA ALA A 116 -13.79 19.06 -5.89
C ALA A 116 -13.12 19.45 -4.56
N ILE A 117 -13.84 20.17 -3.68
CA ILE A 117 -13.40 20.45 -2.31
C ILE A 117 -13.42 19.16 -1.48
N ALA A 118 -14.50 18.38 -1.53
CA ALA A 118 -14.68 17.16 -0.75
C ALA A 118 -13.70 16.03 -1.12
N THR A 119 -13.23 15.98 -2.37
CA THR A 119 -12.24 14.99 -2.84
C THR A 119 -10.80 15.49 -2.85
N SER A 120 -10.54 16.69 -2.34
CA SER A 120 -9.19 17.23 -2.24
C SER A 120 -8.37 16.46 -1.19
N ASN A 121 -7.17 16.02 -1.56
CA ASN A 121 -6.20 15.42 -0.62
C ASN A 121 -5.60 16.44 0.37
N LYS A 122 -5.97 17.71 0.26
CA LYS A 122 -5.57 18.79 1.17
C LYS A 122 -6.80 19.37 1.85
N THR A 123 -6.71 19.57 3.17
CA THR A 123 -7.65 20.39 3.92
C THR A 123 -7.54 21.83 3.47
N LEU A 124 -8.64 22.39 2.96
CA LEU A 124 -8.70 23.77 2.48
C LEU A 124 -9.18 24.68 3.60
N SER A 125 -8.58 25.87 3.69
CA SER A 125 -9.07 26.91 4.60
C SER A 125 -10.44 27.43 4.14
N HIS A 126 -11.16 28.05 5.07
CA HIS A 126 -12.45 28.67 4.79
C HIS A 126 -12.34 29.69 3.63
N GLU A 127 -11.31 30.55 3.65
CA GLU A 127 -11.03 31.53 2.59
C GLU A 127 -10.78 30.87 1.23
N GLN A 128 -10.04 29.76 1.19
CA GLN A 128 -9.80 29.02 -0.05
C GLN A 128 -11.08 28.43 -0.64
N LYS A 129 -12.02 27.97 0.22
CA LYS A 129 -13.32 27.48 -0.23
C LYS A 129 -14.18 28.62 -0.78
N ILE A 130 -14.20 29.78 -0.10
CA ILE A 130 -14.88 30.99 -0.59
C ILE A 130 -14.36 31.36 -1.97
N GLU A 131 -13.05 31.44 -2.14
CA GLU A 131 -12.47 31.86 -3.42
C GLU A 131 -12.79 30.88 -4.55
N ARG A 132 -12.78 29.57 -4.29
CA ARG A 132 -13.20 28.57 -5.29
C ARG A 132 -14.66 28.72 -5.69
N LEU A 133 -15.55 29.00 -4.73
CA LEU A 133 -16.95 29.29 -5.02
C LEU A 133 -17.09 30.55 -5.86
N ARG A 134 -16.39 31.63 -5.51
CA ARG A 134 -16.42 32.92 -6.25
C ARG A 134 -15.82 32.85 -7.65
N VAL A 135 -14.81 32.01 -7.88
CA VAL A 135 -14.18 31.87 -9.19
C VAL A 135 -14.96 30.88 -10.07
N GLY A 136 -15.46 29.79 -9.49
CA GLY A 136 -16.21 28.78 -10.23
C GLY A 136 -17.69 29.12 -10.44
N THR A 137 -18.19 30.14 -9.74
CA THR A 137 -19.55 30.68 -9.88
C THR A 137 -19.48 32.21 -10.00
N GLU A 138 -20.60 32.89 -10.24
CA GLU A 138 -20.66 34.36 -10.27
C GLU A 138 -21.06 34.94 -8.89
N MET A 139 -20.73 34.23 -7.82
CA MET A 139 -21.02 34.65 -6.44
C MET A 139 -20.15 35.83 -5.99
N SER A 140 -20.77 36.80 -5.31
CA SER A 140 -20.04 37.76 -4.48
C SER A 140 -19.39 37.07 -3.27
N PHE A 141 -18.42 37.74 -2.65
CA PHE A 141 -17.80 37.26 -1.40
C PHE A 141 -18.84 36.98 -0.31
N ASN A 142 -19.79 37.90 -0.11
CA ASN A 142 -20.84 37.75 0.90
C ASN A 142 -21.74 36.54 0.63
N GLN A 143 -22.09 36.28 -0.63
CA GLN A 143 -22.89 35.11 -1.00
C GLN A 143 -22.13 33.79 -0.76
N ALA A 144 -20.88 33.70 -1.21
CA ALA A 144 -20.06 32.50 -1.00
C ALA A 144 -19.79 32.24 0.50
N ASN A 145 -19.48 33.28 1.27
CA ASN A 145 -19.31 33.20 2.73
C ASN A 145 -20.61 32.77 3.43
N SER A 146 -21.75 33.34 3.02
CA SER A 146 -23.07 32.97 3.57
C SER A 146 -23.43 31.52 3.26
N LEU A 147 -23.13 31.03 2.04
CA LEU A 147 -23.35 29.62 1.68
C LEU A 147 -22.61 28.69 2.63
N LEU A 148 -21.33 28.96 2.87
CA LEU A 148 -20.52 28.13 3.77
C LEU A 148 -21.00 28.22 5.21
N ASN A 149 -21.30 29.43 5.73
CA ASN A 149 -21.78 29.59 7.11
C ASN A 149 -23.10 28.86 7.41
N VAL A 150 -23.99 28.75 6.41
CA VAL A 150 -25.25 28.01 6.56
C VAL A 150 -25.02 26.49 6.55
N LEU A 151 -24.05 26.00 5.78
CA LEU A 151 -23.87 24.57 5.51
C LEU A 151 -22.76 23.90 6.33
N GLU A 152 -21.74 24.66 6.74
CA GLU A 152 -20.54 24.21 7.42
C GLU A 152 -20.37 24.96 8.75
N GLY A 153 -19.92 24.25 9.78
CA GLY A 153 -19.59 24.80 11.08
C GLY A 153 -18.56 23.93 11.80
N ASP A 154 -17.97 24.46 12.87
CA ASP A 154 -16.96 23.73 13.65
C ASP A 154 -17.58 22.50 14.34
N ASP A 155 -18.80 22.66 14.86
CA ASP A 155 -19.59 21.56 15.41
C ASP A 155 -20.33 20.81 14.29
N ARG A 156 -20.03 19.52 14.18
CA ARG A 156 -20.50 18.58 13.14
C ARG A 156 -21.58 17.61 13.65
N THR A 157 -22.22 17.94 14.76
CA THR A 157 -23.42 17.23 15.26
C THR A 157 -24.66 17.52 14.40
N LEU A 158 -25.68 16.66 14.53
CA LEU A 158 -26.96 16.83 13.85
C LEU A 158 -27.70 18.07 14.35
N GLU A 159 -27.63 18.32 15.65
CA GLU A 159 -28.25 19.46 16.33
C GLU A 159 -27.65 20.77 15.81
N ALA A 160 -26.33 20.84 15.71
CA ALA A 160 -25.64 22.02 15.19
C ALA A 160 -25.95 22.25 13.70
N LEU A 161 -26.03 21.20 12.87
CA LEU A 161 -26.46 21.34 11.48
C LEU A 161 -27.90 21.86 11.39
N THR A 162 -28.81 21.28 12.17
CA THR A 162 -30.24 21.66 12.20
C THR A 162 -30.41 23.13 12.57
N ALA A 163 -29.70 23.60 13.60
CA ALA A 163 -29.72 25.00 14.02
C ALA A 163 -29.22 25.95 12.92
N ARG A 164 -28.14 25.61 12.20
CA ARG A 164 -27.61 26.46 11.12
C ARG A 164 -28.57 26.58 9.94
N VAL A 165 -29.23 25.49 9.57
CA VAL A 165 -30.15 25.48 8.41
C VAL A 165 -31.58 25.89 8.75
N GLU A 166 -31.86 26.27 10.00
CA GLU A 166 -33.19 26.72 10.45
C GLU A 166 -33.71 27.91 9.61
N CYS A 167 -32.80 28.81 9.18
CA CYS A 167 -33.16 29.91 8.28
C CYS A 167 -33.73 29.45 6.92
N LEU A 168 -33.34 28.27 6.44
CA LEU A 168 -33.85 27.68 5.20
C LEU A 168 -35.24 27.08 5.41
N VAL A 169 -35.47 26.41 6.54
CA VAL A 169 -36.77 25.83 6.90
C VAL A 169 -37.81 26.93 7.12
N ASN A 170 -37.42 28.01 7.78
CA ASN A 170 -38.29 29.16 8.04
C ASN A 170 -38.38 30.13 6.84
N CYS A 171 -37.80 29.78 5.69
CA CYS A 171 -37.80 30.63 4.51
C CYS A 171 -39.21 30.77 3.91
N ARG A 172 -39.54 31.99 3.44
CA ARG A 172 -40.80 32.28 2.75
C ARG A 172 -40.87 31.65 1.35
N ASP A 173 -39.75 31.40 0.67
CA ASP A 173 -39.75 30.69 -0.62
C ASP A 173 -40.02 29.20 -0.38
N ASP A 174 -41.17 28.73 -0.86
CA ASP A 174 -41.61 27.34 -0.74
C ASP A 174 -40.61 26.33 -1.32
N ARG A 175 -39.83 26.70 -2.34
CA ARG A 175 -38.83 25.80 -2.93
C ARG A 175 -37.66 25.59 -1.98
N VAL A 176 -37.18 26.67 -1.34
CA VAL A 176 -36.13 26.61 -0.33
C VAL A 176 -36.57 25.72 0.83
N ARG A 177 -37.76 26.02 1.38
CA ARG A 177 -38.33 25.30 2.52
C ARG A 177 -38.51 23.81 2.25
N LYS A 178 -39.10 23.43 1.12
CA LYS A 178 -39.32 22.02 0.74
C LYS A 178 -38.01 21.22 0.64
N HIS A 179 -36.97 21.80 0.06
CA HIS A 179 -35.67 21.14 -0.04
C HIS A 179 -35.00 21.00 1.34
N ALA A 180 -35.06 22.04 2.18
CA ALA A 180 -34.51 22.00 3.53
C ALA A 180 -35.24 21.00 4.43
N GLU A 181 -36.56 21.02 4.44
CA GLU A 181 -37.40 20.08 5.22
C GLU A 181 -37.17 18.64 4.80
N ARG A 182 -37.12 18.36 3.48
CA ARG A 182 -36.82 17.02 2.97
C ARG A 182 -35.45 16.54 3.43
N ALA A 183 -34.43 17.38 3.30
CA ALA A 183 -33.07 17.01 3.67
C ALA A 183 -32.93 16.73 5.17
N LEU A 184 -33.48 17.61 6.02
CA LEU A 184 -33.46 17.40 7.47
C LEU A 184 -34.25 16.15 7.85
N SER A 185 -35.43 15.94 7.26
CA SER A 185 -36.21 14.73 7.49
C SER A 185 -35.41 13.48 7.15
N ASP A 186 -34.79 13.42 5.96
CA ASP A 186 -34.00 12.27 5.53
C ASP A 186 -32.79 12.01 6.44
N ILE A 187 -32.07 13.06 6.87
CA ILE A 187 -30.93 12.96 7.77
C ILE A 187 -31.37 12.50 9.17
N THR A 188 -32.42 13.10 9.75
CA THR A 188 -32.90 12.78 11.10
C THR A 188 -33.43 11.35 11.18
N HIS A 189 -34.22 10.90 10.21
CA HIS A 189 -34.70 9.51 10.18
C HIS A 189 -33.53 8.52 10.04
N LEU A 190 -32.52 8.87 9.22
CA LEU A 190 -31.33 8.03 9.10
C LEU A 190 -30.56 7.97 10.42
N ALA A 191 -30.35 9.09 11.12
CA ALA A 191 -29.65 9.12 12.40
C ALA A 191 -30.32 8.20 13.43
N VAL A 192 -31.66 8.28 13.57
CA VAL A 192 -32.44 7.40 14.45
C VAL A 192 -32.29 5.92 14.10
N LEU A 193 -32.29 5.58 12.80
CA LEU A 193 -32.09 4.19 12.37
C LEU A 193 -30.68 3.70 12.71
N LEU A 194 -29.67 4.54 12.51
CA LEU A 194 -28.28 4.19 12.73
C LEU A 194 -27.96 3.94 14.21
N GLU A 195 -28.59 4.69 15.12
CA GLU A 195 -28.56 4.42 16.57
C GLU A 195 -29.09 3.02 16.94
N CYS A 196 -29.95 2.43 16.10
CA CYS A 196 -30.49 1.09 16.35
C CYS A 196 -29.57 -0.05 15.88
N PHE A 197 -28.62 0.20 14.98
CA PHE A 197 -27.83 -0.85 14.33
C PHE A 197 -26.41 -0.99 14.85
N VAL A 198 -25.79 0.09 15.32
CA VAL A 198 -24.38 0.08 15.72
C VAL A 198 -24.19 1.00 16.93
N ASP A 199 -23.83 0.41 18.07
CA ASP A 199 -23.43 1.15 19.28
C ASP A 199 -22.19 2.02 18.96
N ASP A 200 -22.11 3.22 19.53
CA ASP A 200 -21.02 4.20 19.36
C ASP A 200 -20.78 4.76 17.93
N MET A 201 -21.62 4.41 16.95
CA MET A 201 -21.44 4.83 15.56
C MET A 201 -21.68 6.32 15.33
N THR A 202 -22.50 6.95 16.17
CA THR A 202 -22.77 8.38 16.17
C THR A 202 -21.50 9.22 16.41
N GLU A 203 -20.52 8.70 17.15
CA GLU A 203 -19.24 9.40 17.39
C GLU A 203 -18.37 9.49 16.13
N HIS A 204 -18.57 8.58 15.18
CA HIS A 204 -17.84 8.52 13.93
C HIS A 204 -18.53 9.28 12.79
N ILE A 205 -19.80 9.66 12.94
CA ILE A 205 -20.55 10.41 11.91
C ILE A 205 -20.39 11.90 12.10
N LEU A 206 -19.95 12.57 11.02
CA LEU A 206 -19.84 14.02 10.94
C LEU A 206 -20.86 14.56 9.94
N PHE A 207 -21.81 15.37 10.41
CA PHE A 207 -22.80 16.02 9.57
C PHE A 207 -22.22 17.29 8.93
N ASP A 208 -22.12 17.30 7.61
CA ASP A 208 -21.53 18.38 6.82
C ASP A 208 -22.45 18.75 5.64
N GLY A 209 -23.15 19.88 5.76
CA GLY A 209 -24.06 20.36 4.72
C GLY A 209 -23.35 20.76 3.43
N THR A 210 -22.03 20.98 3.45
CA THR A 210 -21.24 21.26 2.24
C THR A 210 -20.80 19.98 1.53
N PHE A 211 -20.95 18.81 2.15
CA PHE A 211 -20.46 17.57 1.59
C PHE A 211 -21.22 17.18 0.32
N CYS A 212 -20.46 16.98 -0.74
CA CYS A 212 -20.96 16.61 -2.05
C CYS A 212 -20.03 15.57 -2.66
N TYR A 213 -20.56 14.46 -3.15
CA TYR A 213 -19.78 13.42 -3.82
C TYR A 213 -20.46 12.99 -5.11
N ARG A 214 -19.72 13.03 -6.23
CA ARG A 214 -20.20 12.70 -7.59
C ARG A 214 -21.66 13.17 -7.81
N PRO A 215 -21.93 14.48 -7.81
CA PRO A 215 -23.29 15.04 -7.80
C PRO A 215 -24.18 14.62 -8.98
N HIS A 216 -23.61 14.09 -10.06
CA HIS A 216 -24.37 13.53 -11.18
C HIS A 216 -24.84 12.09 -10.95
N THR A 217 -24.09 11.32 -10.14
CA THR A 217 -24.47 9.95 -9.77
C THR A 217 -25.38 9.99 -8.55
N TYR A 218 -24.96 10.66 -7.47
CA TYR A 218 -25.68 10.69 -6.20
C TYR A 218 -26.53 11.95 -6.06
N CYS A 219 -27.39 12.21 -7.05
CA CYS A 219 -28.27 13.39 -7.05
C CYS A 219 -29.60 13.20 -6.32
N SER A 220 -29.83 12.05 -5.68
CA SER A 220 -31.13 11.71 -5.08
C SER A 220 -31.24 11.97 -3.57
N GLY A 221 -30.30 12.71 -2.98
CA GLY A 221 -30.39 13.19 -1.60
C GLY A 221 -29.13 12.92 -0.79
N LEU A 222 -29.17 11.89 0.06
CA LEU A 222 -28.10 11.51 0.99
C LEU A 222 -26.82 11.05 0.27
N MET A 223 -25.69 11.55 0.77
CA MET A 223 -24.35 11.17 0.36
C MET A 223 -23.48 10.97 1.59
N PHE A 224 -22.52 10.06 1.51
CA PHE A 224 -21.54 9.86 2.59
C PHE A 224 -20.15 9.49 2.06
N GLN A 225 -19.15 9.66 2.92
CA GLN A 225 -17.77 9.31 2.64
C GLN A 225 -17.05 8.81 3.88
N LEU A 226 -16.43 7.65 3.74
CA LEU A 226 -15.56 7.04 4.72
C LEU A 226 -14.13 7.56 4.53
N ARG A 227 -13.55 8.09 5.60
CA ARG A 227 -12.19 8.60 5.64
C ARG A 227 -11.42 8.02 6.80
N VAL A 228 -10.12 7.85 6.61
CA VAL A 228 -9.15 7.53 7.67
C VAL A 228 -8.27 8.76 7.88
N LEU A 229 -8.08 9.14 9.13
CA LEU A 229 -7.24 10.26 9.53
C LEU A 229 -5.82 9.75 9.76
N PHE A 230 -4.92 10.08 8.83
CA PHE A 230 -3.53 9.67 8.91
C PHE A 230 -2.66 10.80 9.49
N HIS A 231 -1.92 10.52 10.55
CA HIS A 231 -0.98 11.48 11.13
C HIS A 231 0.40 11.36 10.48
N HIS A 232 0.79 12.37 9.70
CA HIS A 232 2.12 12.43 9.09
C HIS A 232 2.76 13.81 9.27
N ARG A 233 3.98 13.84 9.81
CA ARG A 233 4.80 15.06 10.03
C ARG A 233 4.01 16.22 10.69
N GLN A 234 3.34 15.92 11.80
CA GLN A 234 2.50 16.85 12.57
C GLN A 234 1.23 17.37 11.87
N THR A 235 0.88 16.83 10.69
CA THR A 235 -0.38 17.15 10.01
C THR A 235 -1.26 15.90 9.91
N THR A 236 -2.54 16.05 10.25
CA THR A 236 -3.55 15.02 10.04
C THR A 236 -4.08 15.16 8.62
N GLN A 237 -3.87 14.16 7.78
CA GLN A 237 -4.37 14.13 6.40
C GLN A 237 -5.51 13.11 6.30
N PRO A 238 -6.69 13.50 5.82
CA PRO A 238 -7.76 12.57 5.56
C PRO A 238 -7.49 11.79 4.27
N VAL A 239 -7.49 10.47 4.35
CA VAL A 239 -7.44 9.56 3.20
C VAL A 239 -8.83 8.99 2.97
N ILE A 240 -9.35 9.17 1.76
CA ILE A 240 -10.70 8.71 1.41
C ILE A 240 -10.62 7.23 1.07
N ILE A 241 -11.26 6.38 1.87
CA ILE A 241 -11.31 4.93 1.63
C ILE A 241 -12.47 4.59 0.71
N GLY A 242 -13.61 5.24 0.91
CA GLY A 242 -14.81 4.96 0.14
C GLY A 242 -15.84 6.06 0.23
N ALA A 243 -16.80 6.03 -0.68
CA ALA A 243 -17.89 6.99 -0.72
C ALA A 243 -19.11 6.41 -1.42
N GLY A 244 -20.27 6.94 -1.07
CA GLY A 244 -21.56 6.46 -1.53
C GLY A 244 -22.68 7.46 -1.37
N GLY A 245 -23.88 7.02 -1.70
CA GLY A 245 -25.08 7.82 -1.59
C GLY A 245 -26.25 7.20 -2.33
N ARG A 246 -27.33 7.96 -2.38
CA ARG A 246 -28.58 7.60 -3.06
C ARG A 246 -28.58 8.08 -4.51
N TYR A 247 -28.99 7.23 -5.44
CA TYR A 247 -28.90 7.46 -6.89
C TYR A 247 -30.15 7.00 -7.67
N ASP A 248 -31.34 7.18 -7.11
CA ASP A 248 -32.64 6.84 -7.71
C ASP A 248 -32.81 7.36 -9.14
N THR A 249 -32.44 8.63 -9.37
CA THR A 249 -32.51 9.28 -10.69
C THR A 249 -31.71 8.55 -11.76
N LEU A 250 -30.62 7.84 -11.40
CA LEU A 250 -29.87 7.03 -12.36
C LEU A 250 -30.69 5.84 -12.87
N LEU A 251 -31.63 5.32 -12.08
CA LEU A 251 -32.58 4.29 -12.54
C LEU A 251 -33.58 4.87 -13.54
N GLU A 252 -33.96 6.14 -13.38
CA GLU A 252 -34.83 6.85 -14.32
C GLU A 252 -34.08 7.16 -15.62
N ASP A 253 -32.85 7.66 -15.51
CA ASP A 253 -32.00 8.03 -16.66
C ASP A 253 -31.64 6.83 -17.56
N GLU A 254 -31.49 5.63 -16.99
CA GLU A 254 -31.18 4.41 -17.76
C GLU A 254 -32.43 3.72 -18.33
N ARG A 255 -33.64 4.24 -18.06
CA ARG A 255 -34.92 3.66 -18.50
C ARG A 255 -35.33 4.13 -19.88
N HIS A 256 -35.66 3.15 -20.74
CA HIS A 256 -36.25 3.38 -22.05
C HIS A 256 -37.75 3.05 -22.03
N ALA A 257 -38.48 3.53 -23.03
CA ALA A 257 -39.93 3.36 -23.13
C ALA A 257 -40.40 1.89 -23.18
N GLN A 258 -39.53 0.96 -23.60
CA GLN A 258 -39.84 -0.48 -23.69
C GLN A 258 -39.51 -1.25 -22.41
N ASP A 259 -38.81 -0.64 -21.46
CA ASP A 259 -38.39 -1.30 -20.22
C ASP A 259 -39.58 -1.45 -19.26
N LEU A 260 -39.53 -2.50 -18.42
CA LEU A 260 -40.60 -2.83 -17.47
C LEU A 260 -40.80 -1.73 -16.43
N ILE A 261 -42.01 -1.20 -16.31
CA ILE A 261 -42.37 -0.19 -15.31
C ILE A 261 -42.49 -0.88 -13.93
N PRO A 262 -41.77 -0.39 -12.90
CA PRO A 262 -41.86 -0.96 -11.57
C PRO A 262 -43.24 -0.67 -10.94
N PRO A 263 -43.75 -1.57 -10.07
CA PRO A 263 -45.07 -1.40 -9.45
C PRO A 263 -45.14 -0.21 -8.48
N SER A 264 -43.99 0.26 -8.01
CA SER A 264 -43.84 1.45 -7.15
C SER A 264 -42.54 2.18 -7.53
N PRO A 265 -42.41 3.49 -7.25
CA PRO A 265 -41.15 4.19 -7.41
C PRO A 265 -40.02 3.48 -6.65
N LEU A 266 -38.86 3.38 -7.28
CA LEU A 266 -37.70 2.70 -6.73
C LEU A 266 -36.69 3.71 -6.19
N CYS A 267 -35.90 3.27 -5.21
CA CYS A 267 -34.69 3.95 -4.78
C CYS A 267 -33.50 3.01 -4.88
N ALA A 268 -32.32 3.58 -5.11
CA ALA A 268 -31.07 2.85 -5.10
C ALA A 268 -30.02 3.58 -4.26
N VAL A 269 -29.29 2.81 -3.45
CA VAL A 269 -28.26 3.31 -2.55
C VAL A 269 -27.04 2.42 -2.66
N GLY A 270 -25.85 2.99 -2.52
CA GLY A 270 -24.64 2.19 -2.56
C GLY A 270 -23.38 3.00 -2.32
N CYS A 271 -22.29 2.30 -2.03
CA CYS A 271 -20.94 2.86 -1.87
C CYS A 271 -19.89 2.05 -2.62
N SER A 272 -18.74 2.68 -2.87
CA SER A 272 -17.55 2.00 -3.38
C SER A 272 -16.40 2.19 -2.40
N LEU A 273 -15.65 1.13 -2.13
CA LEU A 273 -14.36 1.14 -1.44
C LEU A 273 -13.23 1.05 -2.47
N SER A 274 -12.17 1.85 -2.30
CA SER A 274 -10.98 1.78 -3.16
C SER A 274 -10.07 0.64 -2.71
N LEU A 275 -9.99 -0.41 -3.51
CA LEU A 275 -9.12 -1.56 -3.20
C LEU A 275 -7.64 -1.19 -3.31
N ASP A 276 -7.28 -0.25 -4.19
CA ASP A 276 -5.89 0.21 -4.31
C ASP A 276 -5.41 0.88 -3.02
N ILE A 277 -6.25 1.72 -2.41
CA ILE A 277 -5.96 2.38 -1.15
C ILE A 277 -5.92 1.35 -0.01
N LEU A 278 -6.89 0.44 0.05
CA LEU A 278 -6.89 -0.63 1.06
C LEU A 278 -5.65 -1.53 0.97
N ALA A 279 -5.23 -1.90 -0.25
CA ALA A 279 -4.02 -2.67 -0.47
C ALA A 279 -2.77 -1.94 0.04
N GLN A 280 -2.68 -0.62 -0.17
CA GLN A 280 -1.59 0.18 0.37
C GLN A 280 -1.55 0.13 1.91
N PHE A 281 -2.70 0.27 2.57
CA PHE A 281 -2.79 0.16 4.03
C PHE A 281 -2.45 -1.25 4.54
N CYS A 282 -2.80 -2.31 3.81
CA CYS A 282 -2.41 -3.68 4.15
C CYS A 282 -0.90 -3.89 4.02
N CYS A 283 -0.29 -3.43 2.93
CA CYS A 283 1.14 -3.60 2.65
C CYS A 283 2.03 -2.81 3.63
N THR A 284 1.57 -1.65 4.14
CA THR A 284 2.33 -0.90 5.15
C THR A 284 2.31 -1.55 6.52
N ASN A 285 1.28 -2.33 6.85
CA ASN A 285 1.09 -2.89 8.18
C ASN A 285 1.63 -4.32 8.32
N LYS A 286 1.73 -5.09 7.24
CA LYS A 286 2.38 -6.43 7.22
C LYS A 286 3.05 -6.64 5.85
N PRO A 287 4.34 -7.02 5.76
CA PRO A 287 4.88 -7.53 4.51
C PRO A 287 4.10 -8.80 4.17
N SER A 288 3.31 -8.75 3.10
CA SER A 288 2.49 -9.85 2.66
C SER A 288 3.38 -11.01 2.20
N ARG A 289 3.36 -12.11 2.95
CA ARG A 289 4.02 -13.38 2.65
C ARG A 289 3.26 -14.10 1.53
N PHE A 290 3.44 -13.66 0.29
CA PHE A 290 2.95 -14.38 -0.89
C PHE A 290 4.13 -14.95 -1.65
N CYS A 291 4.73 -15.99 -1.09
CA CYS A 291 5.57 -16.92 -1.84
C CYS A 291 5.48 -18.31 -1.23
N GLY A 292 5.74 -19.35 -2.04
CA GLY A 292 5.52 -20.75 -1.67
C GLY A 292 6.27 -21.15 -0.39
N GLN A 293 5.75 -22.15 0.32
CA GLN A 293 6.40 -22.70 1.51
C GLN A 293 7.76 -23.33 1.18
N ALA A 294 7.90 -23.92 -0.02
CA ALA A 294 9.14 -24.55 -0.46
C ALA A 294 9.47 -24.28 -1.93
N LEU A 295 10.76 -24.17 -2.25
CA LEU A 295 11.29 -24.28 -3.61
C LEU A 295 12.06 -25.59 -3.74
N VAL A 296 11.75 -26.40 -4.75
CA VAL A 296 12.40 -27.69 -4.97
C VAL A 296 13.25 -27.64 -6.23
N CYS A 297 14.51 -28.03 -6.14
CA CYS A 297 15.42 -28.14 -7.29
C CYS A 297 16.16 -29.48 -7.27
N SER A 298 16.80 -29.84 -8.38
CA SER A 298 17.68 -31.00 -8.48
C SER A 298 19.07 -30.61 -8.93
N ILE A 299 20.08 -31.39 -8.54
CA ILE A 299 21.47 -31.17 -8.98
C ILE A 299 21.79 -31.74 -10.37
N SER A 300 20.93 -32.59 -10.94
CA SER A 300 21.17 -33.23 -12.23
C SER A 300 19.86 -33.55 -12.98
N ASP A 301 19.95 -33.67 -14.31
CA ASP A 301 18.81 -34.03 -15.18
C ASP A 301 18.22 -35.40 -14.86
N GLN A 302 19.06 -36.34 -14.39
CA GLN A 302 18.63 -37.70 -14.05
C GLN A 302 17.64 -37.72 -12.87
N LEU A 303 17.65 -36.68 -12.05
CA LEU A 303 16.80 -36.56 -10.87
C LEU A 303 15.50 -35.80 -11.13
N LEU A 304 15.28 -35.23 -12.33
CA LEU A 304 14.07 -34.44 -12.63
C LEU A 304 12.78 -35.23 -12.40
N LYS A 305 12.76 -36.53 -12.77
CA LYS A 305 11.63 -37.42 -12.50
C LYS A 305 11.38 -37.57 -11.00
N THR A 306 12.45 -37.68 -10.22
CA THR A 306 12.41 -37.81 -8.77
C THR A 306 11.93 -36.52 -8.11
N THR A 307 12.45 -35.37 -8.54
CA THR A 307 12.01 -34.03 -8.12
C THR A 307 10.52 -33.83 -8.38
N ALA A 308 10.04 -34.17 -9.57
CA ALA A 308 8.62 -34.10 -9.90
C ALA A 308 7.77 -35.02 -9.01
N ASN A 309 8.28 -36.19 -8.65
CA ASN A 309 7.59 -37.12 -7.75
C ASN A 309 7.51 -36.56 -6.32
N LEU A 310 8.58 -35.95 -5.82
CA LEU A 310 8.59 -35.27 -4.53
C LEU A 310 7.56 -34.14 -4.47
N VAL A 311 7.59 -33.26 -5.46
CA VAL A 311 6.65 -32.12 -5.56
C VAL A 311 5.21 -32.60 -5.69
N LYS A 312 4.95 -33.65 -6.48
CA LYS A 312 3.62 -34.29 -6.54
C LYS A 312 3.16 -34.78 -5.17
N ARG A 313 4.05 -35.42 -4.39
CA ARG A 313 3.75 -35.89 -3.04
C ARG A 313 3.50 -34.74 -2.06
N MET A 314 4.23 -33.63 -2.20
CA MET A 314 4.00 -32.40 -1.43
C MET A 314 2.63 -31.80 -1.71
N TRP A 315 2.28 -31.61 -2.99
CA TRP A 315 0.97 -31.08 -3.40
C TRP A 315 -0.18 -31.98 -2.97
N SER A 316 -0.03 -33.30 -3.05
CA SER A 316 -1.05 -34.25 -2.58
C SER A 316 -1.35 -34.15 -1.07
N ARG A 317 -0.43 -33.55 -0.29
CA ARG A 317 -0.56 -33.26 1.14
C ARG A 317 -0.84 -31.79 1.45
N GLY A 318 -1.17 -30.98 0.44
CA GLY A 318 -1.48 -29.55 0.61
C GLY A 318 -0.26 -28.67 0.93
N ILE A 319 0.96 -29.16 0.75
CA ILE A 319 2.19 -28.36 0.95
C ILE A 319 2.42 -27.51 -0.31
N GLN A 320 2.58 -26.19 -0.14
CA GLN A 320 2.82 -25.28 -1.25
C GLN A 320 4.30 -25.31 -1.67
N ALA A 321 4.60 -26.04 -2.73
CA ALA A 321 5.95 -26.14 -3.28
C ALA A 321 5.99 -25.65 -4.72
N ASP A 322 7.03 -24.91 -5.08
CA ASP A 322 7.39 -24.59 -6.47
C ASP A 322 8.58 -25.46 -6.92
N ILE A 323 8.77 -25.62 -8.23
CA ILE A 323 9.80 -26.49 -8.80
C ILE A 323 10.66 -25.75 -9.83
N LEU A 324 11.97 -25.75 -9.60
CA LEU A 324 12.95 -25.36 -10.62
C LEU A 324 13.01 -26.43 -11.70
N HIS A 325 12.70 -26.05 -12.94
CA HIS A 325 12.60 -26.97 -14.07
C HIS A 325 13.94 -27.50 -14.54
N ASP A 326 15.00 -26.70 -14.40
CA ASP A 326 16.35 -27.05 -14.84
C ASP A 326 17.22 -27.48 -13.64
N PRO A 327 18.18 -28.41 -13.83
CA PRO A 327 19.12 -28.75 -12.79
C PRO A 327 20.01 -27.58 -12.39
N VAL A 328 20.33 -27.53 -11.11
CA VAL A 328 21.09 -26.45 -10.49
C VAL A 328 22.51 -26.93 -10.24
N ALA A 329 23.47 -26.29 -10.90
CA ALA A 329 24.88 -26.48 -10.56
C ALA A 329 25.16 -25.98 -9.13
N PRO A 330 26.01 -26.66 -8.34
CA PRO A 330 26.30 -26.26 -6.95
C PRO A 330 26.76 -24.80 -6.78
N VAL A 331 27.42 -24.23 -7.80
CA VAL A 331 27.88 -22.83 -7.82
C VAL A 331 26.73 -21.82 -7.78
N ARG A 332 25.54 -22.21 -8.28
CA ARG A 332 24.34 -21.35 -8.31
C ARG A 332 23.46 -21.50 -7.08
N MET A 333 23.87 -22.31 -6.09
CA MET A 333 23.06 -22.56 -4.89
C MET A 333 22.90 -21.28 -4.05
N THR A 334 23.95 -20.46 -3.97
CA THR A 334 23.91 -19.17 -3.26
C THR A 334 22.92 -18.20 -3.91
N GLU A 335 22.83 -18.17 -5.24
CA GLU A 335 21.84 -17.36 -5.97
C GLU A 335 20.40 -17.79 -5.63
N LEU A 336 20.19 -19.10 -5.41
CA LEU A 336 18.88 -19.63 -5.04
C LEU A 336 18.52 -19.36 -3.58
N ASP A 337 19.48 -19.41 -2.67
CA ASP A 337 19.25 -19.02 -1.28
C ASP A 337 18.90 -17.52 -1.20
N GLU A 338 19.61 -16.67 -1.95
CA GLU A 338 19.29 -15.25 -2.09
C GLU A 338 17.88 -15.05 -2.67
N HIS A 339 17.54 -15.78 -3.74
CA HIS A 339 16.20 -15.73 -4.33
C HIS A 339 15.11 -16.16 -3.33
N CYS A 340 15.32 -17.25 -2.58
CA CYS A 340 14.37 -17.69 -1.56
C CYS A 340 14.20 -16.64 -0.46
N SER A 341 15.29 -15.99 -0.04
CA SER A 341 15.25 -14.91 0.96
C SER A 341 14.53 -13.66 0.44
N GLU A 342 14.81 -13.23 -0.80
CA GLU A 342 14.17 -12.07 -1.43
C GLU A 342 12.68 -12.28 -1.67
N THR A 343 12.28 -13.50 -2.02
CA THR A 343 10.89 -13.86 -2.30
C THR A 343 10.12 -14.32 -1.07
N ASN A 344 10.76 -14.53 0.08
CA ASN A 344 10.17 -15.11 1.31
C ASN A 344 9.68 -16.56 1.14
N ILE A 345 10.46 -17.40 0.46
CA ILE A 345 10.27 -18.85 0.44
C ILE A 345 10.89 -19.45 1.71
N GLU A 346 10.14 -20.24 2.47
CA GLU A 346 10.57 -20.70 3.80
C GLU A 346 11.69 -21.75 3.75
N ILE A 347 11.72 -22.60 2.72
CA ILE A 347 12.77 -23.63 2.56
C ILE A 347 13.13 -23.89 1.09
N LEU A 348 14.42 -24.14 0.87
CA LEU A 348 14.94 -24.69 -0.38
C LEU A 348 15.23 -26.18 -0.19
N LEU A 349 14.68 -27.01 -1.08
CA LEU A 349 14.82 -28.46 -1.09
C LEU A 349 15.62 -28.90 -2.31
N VAL A 350 16.83 -29.42 -2.09
CA VAL A 350 17.72 -29.86 -3.16
C VAL A 350 17.70 -31.37 -3.26
N VAL A 351 17.13 -31.92 -4.32
CA VAL A 351 17.11 -33.35 -4.62
C VAL A 351 18.46 -33.76 -5.20
N TYR A 352 19.12 -34.72 -4.53
CA TYR A 352 20.44 -35.20 -4.93
C TYR A 352 20.57 -36.73 -5.00
N GLY A 353 19.50 -37.46 -4.71
CA GLY A 353 19.38 -38.92 -4.88
C GLY A 353 17.94 -39.36 -5.14
N GLU A 354 17.69 -40.68 -5.25
CA GLU A 354 16.35 -41.23 -5.56
C GLU A 354 15.31 -41.04 -4.45
N ASP A 355 15.75 -40.99 -3.20
CA ASP A 355 14.92 -40.71 -2.01
C ASP A 355 15.69 -39.83 -1.03
N GLU A 356 16.49 -38.89 -1.55
CA GLU A 356 17.35 -38.04 -0.74
C GLU A 356 17.21 -36.57 -1.13
N VAL A 357 16.88 -35.74 -0.14
CA VAL A 357 16.71 -34.29 -0.26
C VAL A 357 17.52 -33.56 0.80
N LEU A 358 18.18 -32.48 0.42
CA LEU A 358 18.86 -31.56 1.32
C LEU A 358 17.95 -30.37 1.59
N ALA A 359 17.65 -30.12 2.86
CA ALA A 359 16.87 -28.96 3.27
C ALA A 359 17.79 -27.77 3.61
N ARG A 360 17.49 -26.60 3.06
CA ARG A 360 18.24 -25.35 3.25
C ARG A 360 17.29 -24.21 3.65
N VAL A 361 17.67 -23.42 4.65
CA VAL A 361 16.89 -22.26 5.11
C VAL A 361 17.84 -21.09 5.30
N ASP A 362 17.58 -19.95 4.63
CA ASP A 362 18.45 -18.76 4.64
C ASP A 362 19.94 -19.10 4.41
N GLY A 363 20.23 -19.98 3.45
CA GLY A 363 21.59 -20.43 3.13
C GLY A 363 22.23 -21.40 4.13
N VAL A 364 21.50 -21.84 5.17
CA VAL A 364 21.96 -22.82 6.15
C VAL A 364 21.46 -24.21 5.79
N ASP A 365 22.39 -25.15 5.59
CA ASP A 365 22.08 -26.57 5.42
C ASP A 365 21.53 -27.17 6.73
N LEU A 366 20.31 -27.69 6.71
CA LEU A 366 19.64 -28.35 7.83
C LEU A 366 19.86 -29.87 7.86
N GLY A 367 20.51 -30.40 6.82
CA GLY A 367 20.88 -31.80 6.70
C GLY A 367 20.09 -32.55 5.64
N LYS A 368 20.52 -33.80 5.44
CA LYS A 368 19.95 -34.74 4.48
C LYS A 368 18.74 -35.44 5.09
N LEU A 369 17.66 -35.56 4.32
CA LEU A 369 16.41 -36.18 4.71
C LEU A 369 15.93 -37.10 3.59
N THR A 370 15.20 -38.14 3.97
CA THR A 370 14.37 -38.89 3.01
C THR A 370 13.13 -38.10 2.64
N PHE A 371 12.44 -38.46 1.56
CA PHE A 371 11.20 -37.75 1.19
C PHE A 371 10.12 -37.92 2.25
N ASP A 372 10.04 -39.08 2.89
CA ASP A 372 9.08 -39.36 3.96
C ASP A 372 9.37 -38.52 5.21
N GLU A 373 10.63 -38.43 5.63
CA GLU A 373 11.04 -37.58 6.76
C GLU A 373 10.75 -36.10 6.49
N MET A 374 11.03 -35.62 5.28
CA MET A 374 10.76 -34.24 4.88
C MET A 374 9.26 -33.95 4.92
N LEU A 375 8.42 -34.82 4.35
CA LEU A 375 6.97 -34.64 4.34
C LEU A 375 6.37 -34.68 5.76
N ASN A 376 6.85 -35.57 6.63
CA ASN A 376 6.41 -35.64 8.03
C ASN A 376 6.76 -34.36 8.81
N LYS A 377 7.90 -33.72 8.51
CA LYS A 377 8.27 -32.42 9.10
C LYS A 377 7.30 -31.30 8.67
N PHE A 378 6.88 -31.29 7.42
CA PHE A 378 5.84 -30.36 6.96
C PHE A 378 4.47 -30.62 7.57
N GLU A 379 4.07 -31.88 7.75
CA GLU A 379 2.82 -32.22 8.45
C GLU A 379 2.88 -31.76 9.92
N THR A 380 4.03 -31.87 10.57
CA THR A 380 4.26 -31.36 11.94
C THR A 380 4.15 -29.84 12.00
N TYR A 381 4.72 -29.14 11.01
CA TYR A 381 4.61 -27.69 10.86
C TYR A 381 3.15 -27.24 10.63
N GLN A 382 2.40 -27.93 9.77
CA GLN A 382 0.98 -27.65 9.52
C GLN A 382 0.10 -27.87 10.76
N ASN A 383 0.52 -28.72 11.71
CA ASN A 383 -0.18 -28.97 12.98
C ASN A 383 0.13 -27.93 14.08
N GLY A 384 0.76 -26.80 13.75
CA GLY A 384 0.92 -25.65 14.65
C GLY A 384 2.24 -25.59 15.43
N VAL A 385 3.21 -26.44 15.09
CA VAL A 385 4.58 -26.39 15.64
C VAL A 385 5.38 -25.30 14.91
N SER A 386 6.25 -24.57 15.62
CA SER A 386 7.10 -23.54 15.01
C SER A 386 8.02 -24.15 13.94
N PHE A 387 8.22 -23.45 12.83
CA PHE A 387 9.06 -23.92 11.71
C PHE A 387 10.48 -24.33 12.18
N MET A 388 11.07 -23.56 13.09
CA MET A 388 12.40 -23.86 13.68
C MET A 388 12.41 -25.14 14.53
N GLU A 389 11.29 -25.52 15.12
CA GLU A 389 11.16 -26.75 15.91
C GLU A 389 10.93 -27.97 15.02
N ALA A 390 10.15 -27.82 13.94
CA ALA A 390 9.93 -28.88 12.96
C ALA A 390 11.20 -29.24 12.17
N PHE A 391 12.11 -28.28 11.95
CA PHE A 391 13.32 -28.45 11.15
C PHE A 391 14.63 -28.27 11.96
N GLN A 392 14.74 -28.86 13.15
CA GLN A 392 15.98 -28.87 13.95
C GLN A 392 17.16 -29.58 13.26
N ARG A 393 18.39 -29.08 13.52
CA ARG A 393 19.67 -29.68 13.07
C ARG A 393 19.83 -31.10 13.62
N ILE A 394 19.93 -32.09 12.74
CA ILE A 394 20.32 -33.45 13.13
C ILE A 394 21.84 -33.47 13.30
N THR A 395 22.35 -33.21 14.50
CA THR A 395 23.75 -33.49 14.85
C THR A 395 23.89 -34.97 15.18
N ASN A 396 24.09 -35.81 14.15
CA ASN A 396 24.55 -37.18 14.36
C ASN A 396 26.07 -37.21 14.53
N THR A 397 26.55 -37.07 15.76
CA THR A 397 27.86 -37.57 16.18
C THR A 397 27.73 -38.30 17.49
N SER A 398 27.65 -39.62 17.40
CA SER A 398 27.87 -40.55 18.50
C SER A 398 29.31 -40.46 19.00
N SER A 399 29.52 -39.94 20.22
CA SER A 399 30.62 -40.35 21.12
C SER A 399 30.38 -39.82 22.56
N PRO A 400 30.70 -40.60 23.61
CA PRO A 400 30.29 -40.30 24.97
C PRO A 400 31.38 -39.54 25.72
N VAL A 401 31.24 -38.23 25.90
CA VAL A 401 31.97 -37.52 26.98
C VAL A 401 31.06 -36.45 27.57
N ARG A 402 30.67 -36.66 28.82
CA ARG A 402 30.10 -35.63 29.69
C ARG A 402 31.13 -34.52 29.87
N HIS A 403 30.77 -33.27 29.61
CA HIS A 403 31.14 -32.16 30.49
C HIS A 403 30.09 -31.04 30.39
N SER A 404 29.38 -30.86 31.50
CA SER A 404 28.71 -29.63 31.89
C SER A 404 29.71 -28.47 31.94
N ILE A 405 29.34 -27.29 31.45
CA ILE A 405 29.44 -25.99 32.14
C ILE A 405 28.70 -24.94 31.30
N SER A 406 27.85 -24.19 32.00
CA SER A 406 27.20 -22.97 31.58
C SER A 406 28.23 -21.91 31.18
N THR A 407 28.14 -21.38 29.97
CA THR A 407 28.60 -20.02 29.66
C THR A 407 27.65 -19.37 28.66
N LEU A 408 27.03 -18.28 29.10
CA LEU A 408 26.39 -17.28 28.25
C LEU A 408 27.33 -16.91 27.09
N PRO A 409 26.86 -16.74 25.84
CA PRO A 409 27.71 -16.22 24.79
C PRO A 409 28.02 -14.75 25.10
N VAL A 410 29.26 -14.53 25.48
CA VAL A 410 29.96 -13.25 25.50
C VAL A 410 29.69 -12.54 24.17
N ALA A 411 29.19 -11.31 24.25
CA ALA A 411 29.03 -10.43 23.10
C ALA A 411 30.39 -10.23 22.42
N ALA A 412 30.53 -10.74 21.20
CA ALA A 412 31.74 -10.57 20.41
C ALA A 412 31.78 -9.14 19.81
N THR A 413 32.90 -8.47 20.06
CA THR A 413 33.36 -7.15 19.64
C THR A 413 33.05 -6.78 18.18
N LEU A 414 32.34 -5.65 17.98
CA LEU A 414 32.23 -4.94 16.70
C LEU A 414 33.54 -4.20 16.37
N ALA A 415 34.44 -4.78 15.57
CA ALA A 415 35.61 -4.07 15.04
C ALA A 415 36.12 -4.57 13.67
N ASN A 416 35.21 -4.90 12.74
CA ASN A 416 35.56 -5.57 11.48
C ASN A 416 35.57 -4.67 10.22
N LEU A 417 35.43 -3.34 10.36
CA LEU A 417 35.46 -2.41 9.22
C LEU A 417 36.72 -1.55 9.24
N ASN A 418 37.51 -1.61 8.17
CA ASN A 418 38.64 -0.71 7.93
C ASN A 418 38.23 0.36 6.90
N VAL A 419 38.11 1.61 7.32
CA VAL A 419 37.57 2.69 6.47
C VAL A 419 38.70 3.54 5.90
N LYS A 420 38.84 3.53 4.57
CA LYS A 420 39.78 4.34 3.80
C LYS A 420 39.04 5.38 2.97
N TYR A 421 39.66 6.55 2.78
CA TYR A 421 39.05 7.67 2.07
C TYR A 421 39.78 7.95 0.76
N ALA A 422 39.05 7.83 -0.36
CA ALA A 422 39.50 8.23 -1.69
C ALA A 422 38.81 9.55 -2.08
N LEU A 423 39.12 10.62 -1.35
CA LEU A 423 38.51 11.95 -1.49
C LEU A 423 39.53 13.01 -1.94
N SER A 424 39.02 14.11 -2.51
CA SER A 424 39.83 15.28 -2.89
C SER A 424 40.47 15.96 -1.69
N GLU A 425 39.73 16.06 -0.59
CA GLU A 425 40.19 16.61 0.69
C GLU A 425 40.00 15.57 1.80
N LYS A 426 41.03 15.42 2.64
CA LYS A 426 40.95 14.53 3.79
C LYS A 426 39.99 15.14 4.83
N PRO A 427 38.89 14.46 5.21
CA PRO A 427 37.93 15.01 6.16
C PRO A 427 38.57 15.26 7.52
N ALA A 428 38.08 16.28 8.24
CA ALA A 428 38.48 16.55 9.63
C ALA A 428 38.13 15.37 10.55
N ALA A 429 38.86 15.21 11.67
CA ALA A 429 38.72 14.06 12.55
C ALA A 429 37.29 13.81 13.06
N HIS A 430 36.55 14.88 13.38
CA HIS A 430 35.15 14.79 13.82
C HIS A 430 34.21 14.31 12.70
N ILE A 431 34.47 14.73 11.45
CA ILE A 431 33.71 14.30 10.27
C ILE A 431 34.00 12.82 9.97
N ARG A 432 35.26 12.38 10.10
CA ARG A 432 35.63 10.96 9.96
C ARG A 432 34.87 10.08 10.95
N LYS A 433 34.85 10.46 12.23
CA LYS A 433 34.15 9.71 13.28
C LYS A 433 32.64 9.59 12.99
N ARG A 434 32.03 10.67 12.48
CA ARG A 434 30.62 10.68 12.07
C ARG A 434 30.37 9.77 10.86
N ASN A 435 31.19 9.88 9.82
CA ASN A 435 31.06 9.06 8.61
C ASN A 435 31.23 7.57 8.94
N GLU A 436 32.22 7.21 9.74
CA GLU A 436 32.42 5.82 10.15
C GLU A 436 31.25 5.27 10.98
N ALA A 437 30.63 6.08 11.83
CA ALA A 437 29.42 5.66 12.56
C ALA A 437 28.24 5.39 11.60
N GLN A 438 28.06 6.24 10.58
CA GLN A 438 27.04 6.05 9.56
C GLN A 438 27.32 4.82 8.69
N ILE A 439 28.57 4.62 8.26
CA ILE A 439 28.99 3.44 7.48
C ILE A 439 28.76 2.16 8.29
N ARG A 440 29.08 2.15 9.59
CA ARG A 440 28.81 1.00 10.47
C ARG A 440 27.33 0.67 10.56
N ALA A 441 26.46 1.67 10.70
CA ALA A 441 25.02 1.46 10.73
C ALA A 441 24.49 0.93 9.38
N CYS A 442 25.00 1.45 8.27
CA CYS A 442 24.63 1.04 6.92
C CYS A 442 25.06 -0.41 6.61
N LEU A 443 26.29 -0.78 6.99
CA LEU A 443 26.88 -2.09 6.70
C LEU A 443 26.62 -3.15 7.78
N GLN A 444 25.83 -2.85 8.82
CA GLN A 444 25.62 -3.74 9.96
C GLN A 444 25.14 -5.14 9.53
N LYS A 445 24.19 -5.22 8.58
CA LYS A 445 23.69 -6.49 8.05
C LYS A 445 24.76 -7.27 7.29
N VAL A 446 25.59 -6.58 6.49
CA VAL A 446 26.68 -7.18 5.70
C VAL A 446 27.76 -7.75 6.64
N VAL A 447 28.12 -7.02 7.69
CA VAL A 447 29.14 -7.46 8.66
C VAL A 447 28.69 -8.68 9.46
N ILE A 448 27.40 -8.76 9.81
CA ILE A 448 26.84 -9.93 10.53
C ILE A 448 26.88 -11.20 9.67
N ALA A 449 26.78 -11.07 8.34
CA ALA A 449 26.83 -12.19 7.41
C ALA A 449 28.26 -12.72 7.15
N LEU A 450 29.30 -11.98 7.54
CA LEU A 450 30.71 -12.37 7.35
C LEU A 450 31.27 -13.08 8.58
N ALA A 451 32.31 -13.89 8.38
CA ALA A 451 32.95 -14.60 9.50
C ALA A 451 33.47 -13.59 10.55
N PRO A 452 33.42 -13.90 11.87
CA PRO A 452 33.75 -12.95 12.93
C PRO A 452 35.16 -12.34 12.86
N GLN A 453 36.09 -12.94 12.11
CA GLN A 453 37.46 -12.44 11.91
C GLN A 453 37.69 -11.74 10.57
N THR A 454 36.66 -11.64 9.71
CA THR A 454 36.79 -10.99 8.40
C THR A 454 36.90 -9.48 8.57
N VAL A 455 37.99 -8.88 8.09
CA VAL A 455 38.15 -7.43 7.98
C VAL A 455 37.65 -6.99 6.60
N VAL A 456 36.68 -6.07 6.58
CA VAL A 456 36.12 -5.48 5.36
C VAL A 456 36.76 -4.12 5.12
N GLU A 457 37.30 -3.94 3.91
CA GLU A 457 37.95 -2.70 3.49
C GLU A 457 36.93 -1.78 2.81
N VAL A 458 36.52 -0.71 3.48
CA VAL A 458 35.52 0.24 2.98
C VAL A 458 36.21 1.46 2.39
N ILE A 459 35.92 1.76 1.14
CA ILE A 459 36.54 2.85 0.38
C ILE A 459 35.49 3.91 0.12
N VAL A 460 35.65 5.03 0.83
CA VAL A 460 34.72 6.16 0.80
C VAL A 460 35.07 7.09 -0.35
N THR A 461 34.08 7.36 -1.18
CA THR A 461 34.20 8.14 -2.43
C THR A 461 33.11 9.21 -2.52
N GLU A 462 33.29 10.19 -3.39
CA GLU A 462 32.30 11.25 -3.71
C GLU A 462 31.77 11.14 -5.15
N ILE A 463 31.96 9.98 -5.79
CA ILE A 463 31.41 9.70 -7.13
C ILE A 463 29.92 9.30 -7.05
N PRO A 464 29.12 9.60 -8.09
CA PRO A 464 27.71 9.26 -8.10
C PRO A 464 27.49 7.75 -8.22
N VAL A 465 26.28 7.29 -7.86
CA VAL A 465 25.90 5.87 -7.86
C VAL A 465 26.18 5.16 -9.18
N ASP A 466 25.91 5.81 -10.30
CA ASP A 466 26.12 5.20 -11.63
C ASP A 466 27.61 4.97 -11.92
N ALA A 467 28.49 5.82 -11.41
CA ALA A 467 29.93 5.61 -11.51
C ALA A 467 30.41 4.45 -10.62
N ILE A 468 29.81 4.26 -9.44
CA ILE A 468 30.10 3.10 -8.58
C ILE A 468 29.61 1.80 -9.24
N ARG A 469 28.41 1.80 -9.84
CA ARG A 469 27.88 0.64 -10.56
C ARG A 469 28.79 0.25 -11.72
N LEU A 470 29.30 1.24 -12.47
CA LEU A 470 30.24 0.99 -13.55
C LEU A 470 31.54 0.35 -13.03
N LEU A 471 32.13 0.87 -11.96
CA LEU A 471 33.34 0.28 -11.37
C LEU A 471 33.09 -1.14 -10.86
N ALA A 472 31.97 -1.38 -10.17
CA ALA A 472 31.62 -2.71 -9.67
C ALA A 472 31.33 -3.74 -10.79
N ALA A 473 30.93 -3.28 -11.98
CA ALA A 473 30.74 -4.16 -13.14
C ALA A 473 32.03 -4.43 -13.91
N LEU A 474 33.03 -3.54 -13.81
CA LEU A 474 34.30 -3.66 -14.53
C LEU A 474 35.40 -4.31 -13.71
N ILE A 475 35.29 -4.32 -12.38
CA ILE A 475 36.33 -4.82 -11.47
C ILE A 475 35.88 -6.14 -10.86
N ASP A 476 36.68 -7.18 -11.06
CA ASP A 476 36.53 -8.50 -10.43
C ASP A 476 37.67 -8.71 -9.44
N ARG A 477 37.40 -9.27 -8.27
CA ARG A 477 38.40 -9.43 -7.21
C ARG A 477 39.56 -10.37 -7.55
N SER A 478 39.39 -11.21 -8.56
CA SER A 478 40.42 -12.11 -9.08
C SER A 478 41.46 -11.40 -9.96
N PHE A 479 41.26 -10.12 -10.27
CA PHE A 479 42.17 -9.36 -11.14
C PHE A 479 43.59 -9.22 -10.57
N THR A 480 44.54 -9.25 -11.48
CA THR A 480 45.89 -8.74 -11.26
C THR A 480 45.90 -7.21 -11.21
N VAL A 481 46.98 -6.62 -10.70
CA VAL A 481 47.14 -5.15 -10.66
C VAL A 481 47.08 -4.53 -12.06
N ASP A 482 47.60 -5.21 -13.08
CA ASP A 482 47.56 -4.73 -14.47
C ASP A 482 46.14 -4.79 -15.08
N GLU A 483 45.37 -5.82 -14.76
CA GLU A 483 43.96 -5.95 -15.16
C GLU A 483 43.08 -4.92 -14.45
N LEU A 484 43.33 -4.66 -13.17
CA LEU A 484 42.69 -3.60 -12.41
C LEU A 484 42.93 -2.24 -13.07
N SER A 485 44.17 -1.93 -13.45
CA SER A 485 44.48 -0.67 -14.11
C SER A 485 43.82 -0.55 -15.48
N THR A 486 43.69 -1.66 -16.21
CA THR A 486 42.96 -1.72 -17.48
C THR A 486 41.44 -1.46 -17.30
N ALA A 487 40.85 -1.98 -16.22
CA ALA A 487 39.46 -1.72 -15.87
C ALA A 487 39.22 -0.24 -15.53
N PHE A 488 40.12 0.39 -14.75
CA PHE A 488 40.06 1.82 -14.48
C PHE A 488 40.27 2.67 -15.74
N ALA A 489 41.19 2.30 -16.63
CA ALA A 489 41.37 2.97 -17.91
C ALA A 489 40.09 2.91 -18.78
N THR A 490 39.37 1.79 -18.74
CA THR A 490 38.08 1.62 -19.43
C THR A 490 36.98 2.48 -18.79
N ALA A 491 36.89 2.49 -17.45
CA ALA A 491 35.95 3.35 -16.72
C ALA A 491 36.19 4.85 -17.02
N ILE A 492 37.46 5.28 -17.07
CA ILE A 492 37.84 6.67 -17.42
C ILE A 492 37.42 7.02 -18.85
N LYS A 493 37.51 6.10 -19.81
CA LYS A 493 37.05 6.34 -21.18
C LYS A 493 35.53 6.54 -21.24
N GLN A 494 34.77 5.74 -20.49
CA GLN A 494 33.30 5.83 -20.48
C GLN A 494 32.80 7.07 -19.71
N LEU A 495 33.44 7.41 -18.57
CA LEU A 495 33.04 8.52 -17.70
C LEU A 495 34.23 9.46 -17.42
N ASN A 496 34.72 10.13 -18.47
CA ASN A 496 35.90 10.99 -18.40
C ASN A 496 35.78 12.15 -17.37
N LYS A 497 34.55 12.58 -17.06
CA LYS A 497 34.29 13.62 -16.03
C LYS A 497 34.86 13.25 -14.65
N PHE A 498 34.92 11.95 -14.31
CA PHE A 498 35.37 11.46 -13.00
C PHE A 498 36.81 10.92 -13.02
N LYS A 499 37.60 11.24 -14.06
CA LYS A 499 38.97 10.73 -14.25
C LYS A 499 39.87 10.90 -13.02
N ARG A 500 39.78 12.05 -12.34
CA ARG A 500 40.61 12.33 -11.14
C ARG A 500 40.19 11.48 -9.95
N ASP A 501 38.88 11.25 -9.79
CA ASP A 501 38.34 10.46 -8.68
C ASP A 501 38.61 8.97 -8.90
N PHE A 502 38.48 8.47 -10.14
CA PHE A 502 38.84 7.10 -10.49
C PHE A 502 40.32 6.79 -10.20
N LYS A 503 41.25 7.70 -10.55
CA LYS A 503 42.67 7.51 -10.20
C LYS A 503 42.91 7.43 -8.69
N ARG A 504 42.22 8.27 -7.90
CA ARG A 504 42.33 8.20 -6.42
C ARG A 504 41.77 6.90 -5.86
N ILE A 505 40.68 6.41 -6.44
CA ILE A 505 40.08 5.13 -6.04
C ILE A 505 41.04 3.98 -6.40
N GLU A 506 41.60 3.99 -7.60
CA GLU A 506 42.63 3.04 -8.07
C GLU A 506 43.82 2.98 -7.10
N GLU A 507 44.42 4.13 -6.76
CA GLU A 507 45.53 4.23 -5.80
C GLU A 507 45.22 3.66 -4.41
N VAL A 508 43.97 3.78 -3.95
CA VAL A 508 43.55 3.26 -2.63
C VAL A 508 43.21 1.77 -2.68
N ILE A 509 42.72 1.28 -3.83
CA ILE A 509 42.29 -0.11 -4.03
C ILE A 509 43.44 -1.05 -4.36
N GLU A 510 44.40 -0.58 -5.17
CA GLU A 510 45.50 -1.39 -5.72
C GLU A 510 46.20 -2.31 -4.70
N PRO A 511 46.52 -1.87 -3.45
CA PRO A 511 47.20 -2.73 -2.48
C PRO A 511 46.42 -3.99 -2.10
N PHE A 512 45.09 -3.98 -2.27
CA PHE A 512 44.24 -5.11 -1.95
C PHE A 512 44.18 -6.16 -3.07
N PHE A 513 44.66 -5.85 -4.26
CA PHE A 513 44.73 -6.76 -5.41
C PHE A 513 46.08 -7.49 -5.51
N GLN A 514 46.92 -7.39 -4.47
CA GLN A 514 48.16 -8.15 -4.34
C GLN A 514 47.88 -9.60 -3.87
N SER A 515 48.74 -10.54 -4.28
CA SER A 515 48.53 -12.01 -4.28
C SER A 515 48.31 -12.73 -2.93
N ARG A 516 48.03 -12.00 -1.84
CA ARG A 516 47.75 -12.58 -0.51
C ARG A 516 46.59 -11.93 0.22
N ASN A 517 45.92 -10.94 -0.37
CA ASN A 517 44.81 -10.28 0.29
C ASN A 517 43.48 -10.85 -0.25
N THR A 518 42.61 -11.32 0.65
CA THR A 518 41.26 -11.81 0.36
C THR A 518 40.18 -10.99 1.08
N SER A 519 40.54 -9.83 1.65
CA SER A 519 39.59 -8.94 2.32
C SER A 519 38.50 -8.49 1.33
N PRO A 520 37.21 -8.59 1.68
CA PRO A 520 36.13 -8.00 0.90
C PRO A 520 36.31 -6.48 0.82
N ILE A 521 36.05 -5.91 -0.36
CA ILE A 521 36.18 -4.47 -0.59
C ILE A 521 34.79 -3.88 -0.83
N VAL A 522 34.48 -2.77 -0.17
CA VAL A 522 33.21 -2.05 -0.32
C VAL A 522 33.49 -0.66 -0.89
N LEU A 523 32.89 -0.35 -2.05
CA LEU A 523 32.83 1.02 -2.57
C LEU A 523 31.63 1.73 -1.96
N TYR A 524 31.84 2.80 -1.19
CA TYR A 524 30.79 3.58 -0.54
C TYR A 524 30.73 5.01 -1.12
N SER A 525 29.56 5.45 -1.58
CA SER A 525 29.32 6.83 -2.01
C SER A 525 28.81 7.69 -0.86
N LYS A 526 29.44 8.84 -0.66
CA LYS A 526 28.99 9.88 0.26
C LYS A 526 28.03 10.89 -0.39
N GLN A 527 27.87 10.86 -1.72
CA GLN A 527 27.09 11.87 -2.43
C GLN A 527 25.57 11.75 -2.17
N ASP A 528 25.09 10.53 -1.92
CA ASP A 528 23.68 10.27 -1.62
C ASP A 528 23.41 10.31 -0.11
N CYS A 529 22.31 10.99 0.26
CA CYS A 529 21.88 11.21 1.64
C CYS A 529 21.64 9.92 2.45
N ASN A 530 21.49 8.77 1.79
CA ASN A 530 21.34 7.45 2.42
C ASN A 530 22.57 6.53 2.31
N GLY A 531 23.67 6.96 1.67
CA GLY A 531 24.91 6.17 1.56
C GLY A 531 24.78 4.91 0.72
N TYR A 532 24.91 5.03 -0.60
CA TYR A 532 24.92 3.87 -1.50
C TYR A 532 26.26 3.13 -1.44
N TYR A 533 26.24 1.79 -1.47
CA TYR A 533 27.45 0.98 -1.54
C TYR A 533 27.33 -0.21 -2.50
N LYS A 534 28.48 -0.73 -2.94
CA LYS A 534 28.62 -2.01 -3.65
C LYS A 534 29.82 -2.79 -3.13
N LEU A 535 29.67 -4.12 -3.04
CA LEU A 535 30.79 -5.02 -2.78
C LEU A 535 31.51 -5.32 -4.09
N LEU A 536 32.84 -5.32 -4.04
CA LEU A 536 33.70 -5.94 -5.04
C LEU A 536 34.07 -7.31 -4.47
N LEU A 537 33.45 -8.35 -5.02
CA LEU A 537 33.62 -9.74 -4.59
C LEU A 537 34.57 -10.50 -5.51
#